data_AF-A0A546XVP0-F1
#
_entry.id   AF-A0A546XVP0-F1
#
_cell.length_a   1.000
_cell.length_b   1.000
_cell.length_c   1.000
_cell.angle_alpha   90.00
_cell.angle_beta   90.00
_cell.angle_gamma   90.00
#
_symmetry.space_group_name_H-M   'P 1'
#
loop_
_entity.id
_entity.type
_entity.pdbx_description
1 polymer ?
#
loop_
_entity_poly.entity_id
_entity_poly.type
_entity_poly.pdbx_seq_one_letter_code
_entity_poly.pdbx_strand_id
1 'polypeptide(L)'
;MEIYSLRSSNNFLFRDNSRNARSVGSADFGKAPKSDAGPGFEETVKRIDFTRVSPRELREIAREYYDMGKISQDTWLELSSELPTQTLNANGEVIDITEVTDDTDFDFVAYFSDRAEIARSIGTADEVEKMQDVLSFFALV
;
A
#
# COMPACT_ATOMS: atom_id res chain seq x y z
N MET A 1 20.34 -63.67 10.63
CA MET A 1 21.28 -63.36 9.55
C MET A 1 21.57 -61.87 9.65
N GLU A 2 22.76 -61.55 10.13
CA GLU A 2 23.22 -60.18 10.40
C GLU A 2 23.88 -59.65 9.12
N ILE A 3 23.49 -58.46 8.65
CA ILE A 3 24.22 -57.77 7.58
C ILE A 3 24.92 -56.54 8.17
N TYR A 4 26.25 -56.61 8.12
CA TYR A 4 27.19 -55.58 8.52
C TYR A 4 27.51 -54.65 7.34
N SER A 5 27.76 -53.38 7.69
CA SER A 5 28.64 -52.42 6.98
C SER A 5 28.06 -51.76 5.71
N LEU A 6 28.44 -50.54 5.29
CA LEU A 6 29.63 -49.73 5.54
C LEU A 6 29.25 -48.23 5.62
N ARG A 7 29.99 -47.48 6.43
CA ARG A 7 30.08 -46.02 6.31
C ARG A 7 30.57 -45.66 4.90
N SER A 8 29.97 -44.65 4.28
CA SER A 8 30.66 -43.84 3.28
C SER A 8 30.66 -42.39 3.74
N SER A 9 31.76 -42.01 4.38
CA SER A 9 32.11 -40.62 4.63
C SER A 9 32.63 -40.05 3.32
N ASN A 10 31.82 -39.30 2.57
CA ASN A 10 32.35 -38.47 1.50
C ASN A 10 32.55 -37.04 2.02
N ASN A 11 33.79 -36.82 2.44
CA ASN A 11 34.38 -35.55 2.81
C ASN A 11 34.52 -34.67 1.57
N PHE A 12 33.53 -33.82 1.28
CA PHE A 12 33.71 -32.72 0.35
C PHE A 12 34.34 -31.53 1.07
N LEU A 13 35.66 -31.56 1.14
CA LEU A 13 36.49 -30.39 1.40
C LEU A 13 36.36 -29.42 0.21
N PHE A 14 35.33 -28.57 0.23
CA PHE A 14 35.42 -27.30 -0.45
C PHE A 14 36.25 -26.36 0.41
N ARG A 15 37.53 -26.31 0.05
CA ARG A 15 38.40 -25.18 0.36
C ARG A 15 37.90 -24.00 -0.46
N ASP A 16 37.27 -23.04 0.20
CA ASP A 16 37.38 -21.65 -0.21
C ASP A 16 37.78 -20.78 0.98
N ASN A 17 39.04 -20.37 0.95
CA ASN A 17 39.53 -19.26 1.73
C ASN A 17 39.19 -18.00 0.94
N SER A 18 38.06 -17.39 1.26
CA SER A 18 37.83 -15.97 1.00
C SER A 18 37.61 -15.28 2.34
N ARG A 19 38.75 -14.87 2.93
CA ARG A 19 38.81 -13.80 3.92
C ARG A 19 38.22 -12.54 3.29
N ASN A 20 36.93 -12.32 3.48
CA ASN A 20 36.33 -10.99 3.46
C ASN A 20 35.10 -11.00 4.36
N ALA A 21 35.34 -11.05 5.68
CA ALA A 21 34.33 -10.68 6.66
C ALA A 21 34.12 -9.15 6.59
N ARG A 22 33.42 -8.70 5.55
CA ARG A 22 32.64 -7.47 5.64
C ARG A 22 31.42 -7.88 6.45
N SER A 23 31.30 -7.34 7.67
CA SER A 23 30.06 -7.37 8.42
C SER A 23 28.92 -7.09 7.46
N VAL A 24 28.08 -8.10 7.23
CA VAL A 24 26.74 -7.90 6.72
C VAL A 24 26.05 -7.17 7.86
N GLY A 25 26.15 -5.85 7.80
CA GLY A 25 25.25 -4.96 8.51
C GLY A 25 23.85 -5.47 8.21
N SER A 26 23.08 -5.57 9.28
CA SER A 26 21.65 -5.80 9.34
C SER A 26 20.97 -5.48 8.02
N ALA A 27 20.08 -6.37 7.57
CA ALA A 27 19.01 -6.00 6.65
C ALA A 27 18.20 -4.88 7.33
N ASP A 28 18.71 -3.67 7.19
CA ASP A 28 18.01 -2.42 7.33
C ASP A 28 16.92 -2.54 6.28
N PHE A 29 15.69 -2.73 6.74
CA PHE A 29 14.51 -2.40 5.96
C PHE A 29 14.73 -0.97 5.52
N GLY A 30 15.25 -0.83 4.29
CA GLY A 30 15.66 0.43 3.72
C GLY A 30 14.48 1.36 3.80
N LYS A 31 14.53 2.23 4.81
CA LYS A 31 13.81 3.47 4.89
C LYS A 31 14.03 4.13 3.54
N ALA A 32 12.97 4.16 2.73
CA ALA A 32 13.01 4.70 1.39
C ALA A 32 13.79 6.02 1.41
N PRO A 33 14.75 6.22 0.49
CA PRO A 33 15.51 7.45 0.45
C PRO A 33 14.50 8.58 0.33
N LYS A 34 14.62 9.56 1.23
CA LYS A 34 13.99 10.87 1.09
C LYS A 34 14.38 11.38 -0.30
N SER A 35 13.51 11.16 -1.27
CA SER A 35 13.61 11.80 -2.58
C SER A 35 13.19 13.24 -2.35
N ASP A 36 14.19 14.04 -2.03
CA ASP A 36 14.21 15.47 -2.26
C ASP A 36 14.18 15.67 -3.78
N ALA A 37 12.98 15.81 -4.36
CA ALA A 37 12.69 16.45 -5.64
C ALA A 37 11.21 16.20 -6.04
N GLY A 38 10.34 17.11 -5.64
CA GLY A 38 9.03 17.37 -6.22
C GLY A 38 8.68 18.82 -5.90
N PRO A 39 8.17 19.62 -6.86
CA PRO A 39 7.90 21.03 -6.59
C PRO A 39 6.93 21.08 -5.41
N GLY A 40 7.23 21.91 -4.42
CA GLY A 40 6.32 22.13 -3.30
C GLY A 40 4.93 22.37 -3.87
N PHE A 41 3.98 21.49 -3.53
CA PHE A 41 2.58 21.74 -3.76
C PHE A 41 2.29 23.07 -3.08
N GLU A 42 2.13 24.11 -3.88
CA GLU A 42 1.81 25.44 -3.41
C GLU A 42 0.60 25.32 -2.49
N GLU A 43 0.82 25.77 -1.26
CA GLU A 43 -0.13 26.01 -0.18
C GLU A 43 -1.41 26.67 -0.70
N THR A 44 -2.26 25.86 -1.29
CA THR A 44 -3.63 26.21 -1.58
C THR A 44 -4.44 25.22 -0.78
N VAL A 45 -4.89 25.69 0.37
CA VAL A 45 -6.11 25.20 1.05
C VAL A 45 -7.31 25.48 0.12
N LYS A 46 -7.24 24.98 -1.12
CA LYS A 46 -8.38 24.66 -1.95
C LYS A 46 -8.82 23.32 -1.42
N ARG A 47 -10.07 23.22 -0.98
CA ARG A 47 -10.76 21.93 -0.82
C ARG A 47 -10.31 21.03 -1.95
N ILE A 48 -9.60 19.98 -1.61
CA ILE A 48 -9.11 19.05 -2.61
C ILE A 48 -10.34 18.27 -3.06
N ASP A 49 -10.70 18.38 -4.33
CA ASP A 49 -11.82 17.64 -4.88
C ASP A 49 -11.39 16.20 -5.16
N PHE A 50 -11.46 15.33 -4.14
CA PHE A 50 -11.14 13.90 -4.24
C PHE A 50 -12.02 13.09 -5.21
N THR A 51 -13.02 13.75 -5.81
CA THR A 51 -13.85 13.20 -6.90
C THR A 51 -13.13 13.23 -8.26
N ARG A 52 -12.05 14.00 -8.38
CA ARG A 52 -11.26 14.18 -9.61
C ARG A 52 -9.79 14.32 -9.25
N VAL A 53 -9.27 13.32 -8.56
CA VAL A 53 -7.87 13.29 -8.14
C VAL A 53 -7.20 12.08 -8.75
N SER A 54 -5.91 12.21 -9.02
CA SER A 54 -5.09 11.13 -9.53
C SER A 54 -4.61 10.22 -8.38
N PRO A 55 -4.37 8.91 -8.60
CA PRO A 55 -3.80 8.04 -7.59
C PRO A 55 -2.47 8.55 -7.02
N ARG A 56 -1.68 9.26 -7.84
CA ARG A 56 -0.45 9.92 -7.40
C ARG A 56 -0.72 11.01 -6.38
N GLU A 57 -1.65 11.92 -6.69
CA GLU A 57 -2.01 13.00 -5.78
C GLU A 57 -2.63 12.45 -4.51
N LEU A 58 -3.50 11.45 -4.59
CA LEU A 58 -4.08 10.83 -3.40
C LEU A 58 -3.00 10.32 -2.44
N ARG A 59 -1.95 9.67 -2.97
CA ARG A 59 -0.80 9.18 -2.19
C ARG A 59 0.01 10.31 -1.56
N GLU A 60 0.21 11.39 -2.29
CA GLU A 60 0.96 12.56 -1.80
C GLU A 60 0.21 13.26 -0.68
N ILE A 61 -1.09 13.49 -0.88
CA ILE A 61 -2.00 14.05 0.11
C ILE A 61 -2.03 13.12 1.34
N ALA A 62 -2.28 11.83 1.15
CA ALA A 62 -2.32 10.88 2.26
C ALA A 62 -1.00 10.86 3.06
N ARG A 63 0.15 11.00 2.40
CA ARG A 63 1.46 11.13 3.08
C ARG A 63 1.51 12.39 3.93
N GLU A 64 1.14 13.55 3.37
CA GLU A 64 1.15 14.81 4.10
C GLU A 64 0.28 14.74 5.37
N TYR A 65 -0.93 14.21 5.25
CA TYR A 65 -1.84 14.06 6.38
C TYR A 65 -1.36 13.02 7.41
N TYR A 66 -0.63 12.00 6.97
CA TYR A 66 0.04 11.07 7.87
C TYR A 66 1.19 11.76 8.63
N ASP A 67 2.03 12.54 7.95
CA ASP A 67 3.09 13.34 8.58
C ASP A 67 2.52 14.39 9.58
N MET A 68 1.32 14.92 9.32
CA MET A 68 0.58 15.80 10.22
C MET A 68 -0.10 15.08 11.39
N GLY A 69 -0.12 13.74 11.42
CA GLY A 69 -0.79 12.94 12.44
C GLY A 69 -2.32 13.04 12.41
N LYS A 70 -2.91 13.33 11.24
CA LYS A 70 -4.36 13.45 11.04
C LYS A 70 -5.04 12.12 10.72
N ILE A 71 -4.31 11.21 10.07
CA ILE A 71 -4.77 9.87 9.70
C ILE A 71 -3.86 8.80 10.32
N SER A 72 -4.43 7.61 10.56
CA SER A 72 -3.66 6.47 11.05
C SER A 72 -2.80 5.86 9.95
N GLN A 73 -1.74 5.14 10.34
CA GLN A 73 -0.89 4.42 9.39
C GLN A 73 -1.70 3.42 8.54
N ASP A 74 -2.71 2.78 9.13
CA ASP A 74 -3.59 1.83 8.42
C ASP A 74 -4.43 2.52 7.34
N THR A 75 -4.99 3.69 7.66
CA THR A 75 -5.74 4.55 6.73
C THR A 75 -4.83 5.02 5.59
N TRP A 76 -3.60 5.46 5.90
CA TRP A 76 -2.60 5.83 4.89
C TRP A 76 -2.21 4.67 3.98
N LEU A 77 -2.03 3.47 4.54
CA LEU A 77 -1.68 2.28 3.76
C LEU A 77 -2.80 1.91 2.78
N GLU A 78 -4.05 2.04 3.21
CA GLU A 78 -5.24 1.81 2.36
C GLU A 78 -5.33 2.85 1.23
N LEU A 79 -5.15 4.13 1.55
CA LEU A 79 -5.19 5.23 0.58
C LEU A 79 -4.05 5.16 -0.43
N SER A 80 -2.87 4.71 0.01
CA SER A 80 -1.70 4.57 -0.85
C SER A 80 -1.65 3.26 -1.62
N SER A 81 -2.51 2.30 -1.26
CA SER A 81 -2.62 1.00 -1.89
C SER A 81 -2.89 1.14 -3.38
N GLU A 82 -2.41 0.18 -4.16
CA GLU A 82 -2.68 0.15 -5.60
C GLU A 82 -4.16 -0.11 -5.84
N LEU A 83 -4.74 0.68 -6.73
CA LEU A 83 -6.09 0.43 -7.22
C LEU A 83 -6.10 -0.93 -7.94
N PRO A 84 -7.08 -1.80 -7.66
CA PRO A 84 -7.24 -3.04 -8.41
C PRO A 84 -7.56 -2.70 -9.87
N THR A 85 -7.37 -3.63 -10.82
CA THR A 85 -7.76 -3.41 -12.23
C THR A 85 -9.28 -3.36 -12.42
N GLN A 86 -10.01 -3.96 -11.48
CA GLN A 86 -11.46 -4.04 -11.49
C GLN A 86 -11.99 -3.78 -10.08
N THR A 87 -13.09 -3.06 -9.99
CA THR A 87 -13.79 -2.80 -8.73
C THR A 87 -15.27 -3.11 -8.87
N LEU A 88 -15.99 -3.10 -7.75
CA LEU A 88 -17.43 -3.24 -7.69
C LEU A 88 -18.05 -1.91 -7.24
N ASN A 89 -19.16 -1.52 -7.84
CA ASN A 89 -20.00 -0.46 -7.29
C ASN A 89 -21.00 -1.01 -6.25
N ALA A 90 -21.71 -0.12 -5.57
CA ALA A 90 -22.74 -0.44 -4.59
C ALA A 90 -23.86 -1.36 -5.13
N ASN A 91 -24.15 -1.30 -6.44
CA ASN A 91 -25.11 -2.17 -7.10
C ASN A 91 -24.56 -3.59 -7.35
N GLY A 92 -23.27 -3.82 -7.11
CA GLY A 92 -22.56 -5.07 -7.41
C GLY A 92 -22.12 -5.20 -8.86
N GLU A 93 -22.10 -4.11 -9.62
CA GLU A 93 -21.63 -4.07 -11.00
C GLU A 93 -20.10 -3.95 -11.04
N VAL A 94 -19.46 -4.72 -11.92
CA VAL A 94 -18.01 -4.66 -12.11
C VAL A 94 -17.65 -3.44 -12.96
N ILE A 95 -16.90 -2.52 -12.35
CA ILE A 95 -16.30 -1.38 -13.05
C ILE A 95 -14.86 -1.75 -13.39
N ASP A 96 -14.54 -1.67 -14.68
CA ASP A 96 -13.17 -1.78 -15.14
C ASP A 96 -12.45 -0.45 -14.91
N ILE A 97 -11.38 -0.48 -14.11
CA ILE A 97 -10.56 0.68 -13.78
C ILE A 97 -9.11 0.45 -14.22
N THR A 98 -8.89 -0.48 -15.16
CA THR A 98 -7.56 -0.80 -15.69
C THR A 98 -6.94 0.39 -16.43
N GLU A 99 -7.79 1.28 -16.96
CA GLU A 99 -7.36 2.54 -17.59
C GLU A 99 -6.98 3.64 -16.58
N VAL A 100 -7.29 3.45 -15.29
CA VAL A 100 -6.92 4.39 -14.24
C VAL A 100 -5.43 4.24 -13.92
N THR A 101 -4.64 5.12 -14.51
CA THR A 101 -3.21 5.22 -14.22
C THR A 101 -2.95 6.26 -13.13
N ASP A 102 -1.70 6.35 -12.66
CA ASP A 102 -1.26 7.27 -11.61
C ASP A 102 -1.55 8.75 -11.93
N ASP A 103 -1.79 9.10 -13.21
CA ASP A 103 -2.10 10.46 -13.69
C ASP A 103 -3.57 10.62 -14.16
N THR A 104 -4.39 9.57 -13.99
CA THR A 104 -5.80 9.58 -14.42
C THR A 104 -6.69 10.10 -13.31
N ASP A 105 -7.55 11.07 -13.63
CA ASP A 105 -8.59 11.54 -12.73
C ASP A 105 -9.54 10.39 -12.36
N PHE A 106 -9.68 10.13 -11.06
CA PHE A 106 -10.56 9.11 -10.54
C PHE A 106 -11.39 9.64 -9.36
N ASP A 107 -12.63 9.14 -9.26
CA ASP A 107 -13.53 9.49 -8.17
C ASP A 107 -13.34 8.52 -7.00
N PHE A 108 -12.37 8.84 -6.16
CA PHE A 108 -12.08 8.04 -4.97
C PHE A 108 -13.19 8.14 -3.93
N VAL A 109 -13.90 9.26 -3.87
CA VAL A 109 -15.04 9.43 -2.95
C VAL A 109 -16.13 8.43 -3.29
N ALA A 110 -16.53 8.34 -4.57
CA ALA A 110 -17.49 7.35 -5.03
C ALA A 110 -16.99 5.93 -4.78
N TYR A 111 -15.74 5.62 -5.16
CA TYR A 111 -15.15 4.30 -4.99
C TYR A 111 -15.14 3.80 -3.53
N PHE A 112 -14.69 4.63 -2.58
CA PHE A 112 -14.68 4.25 -1.17
C PHE A 112 -16.09 4.23 -0.58
N SER A 113 -17.02 5.05 -1.09
CA SER A 113 -18.43 5.01 -0.71
C SER A 113 -19.11 3.72 -1.16
N ASP A 114 -18.88 3.31 -2.41
CA ASP A 114 -19.35 2.04 -2.95
C ASP A 114 -18.82 0.87 -2.12
N ARG A 115 -17.53 0.86 -1.79
CA ARG A 115 -16.93 -0.16 -0.92
C ARG A 115 -17.52 -0.18 0.48
N ALA A 116 -17.75 0.98 1.10
CA ALA A 116 -18.40 1.07 2.40
C ALA A 116 -19.84 0.51 2.35
N GLU A 117 -20.58 0.79 1.27
CA GLU A 117 -21.94 0.29 1.07
C GLU A 117 -21.96 -1.22 0.81
N ILE A 118 -21.01 -1.75 0.03
CA ILE A 118 -20.84 -3.20 -0.16
C ILE A 118 -20.50 -3.85 1.18
N ALA A 119 -19.50 -3.33 1.92
CA ALA A 119 -19.09 -3.83 3.22
C ALA A 119 -20.26 -3.86 4.22
N ARG A 120 -21.09 -2.81 4.19
CA ARG A 120 -22.31 -2.73 4.99
C ARG A 120 -23.35 -3.76 4.57
N SER A 121 -23.50 -3.98 3.27
CA SER A 121 -24.45 -4.95 2.70
C SER A 121 -24.05 -6.40 2.98
N ILE A 122 -22.75 -6.72 2.98
CA ILE A 122 -22.24 -8.06 3.31
C ILE A 122 -22.08 -8.30 4.82
N GLY A 123 -22.14 -7.24 5.64
CA GLY A 123 -22.10 -7.31 7.11
C GLY A 123 -20.69 -7.32 7.72
N THR A 124 -19.69 -6.78 7.02
CA THR A 124 -18.31 -6.66 7.53
C THR A 124 -18.13 -5.34 8.29
N ALA A 125 -18.45 -5.33 9.59
CA ALA A 125 -18.45 -4.12 10.42
C ALA A 125 -17.08 -3.44 10.52
N ASP A 126 -15.99 -4.21 10.67
CA ASP A 126 -14.61 -3.70 10.74
C ASP A 126 -14.23 -2.94 9.46
N GLU A 127 -14.57 -3.50 8.29
CA GLU A 127 -14.31 -2.87 6.99
C GLU A 127 -15.17 -1.60 6.81
N VAL A 128 -16.43 -1.61 7.28
CA VAL A 128 -17.29 -0.41 7.25
C VAL A 128 -16.67 0.72 8.06
N GLU A 129 -16.17 0.44 9.26
CA GLU A 129 -15.52 1.45 10.11
C GLU A 129 -14.28 2.03 9.44
N LYS A 130 -13.43 1.18 8.85
CA LYS A 130 -12.23 1.59 8.13
C LYS A 130 -12.55 2.46 6.90
N MET A 131 -13.51 2.03 6.08
CA MET A 131 -13.93 2.82 4.90
C MET A 131 -14.59 4.14 5.32
N GLN A 132 -15.33 4.15 6.43
CA GLN A 132 -15.94 5.35 6.97
C GLN A 132 -14.90 6.35 7.52
N ASP A 133 -13.79 5.87 8.10
CA ASP A 133 -12.65 6.70 8.50
C ASP A 133 -12.01 7.38 7.29
N VAL A 134 -11.79 6.62 6.21
CA VAL A 134 -11.30 7.14 4.92
C VAL A 134 -12.25 8.18 4.31
N LEU A 135 -13.56 7.93 4.33
CA LEU A 135 -14.55 8.90 3.84
C LEU A 135 -14.63 10.14 4.72
N SER A 136 -14.48 9.98 6.04
CA SER A 136 -14.43 11.10 6.98
C SER A 136 -13.20 11.97 6.74
N PHE A 137 -12.08 11.36 6.37
CA PHE A 137 -10.89 12.08 5.93
C PHE A 137 -11.18 12.96 4.70
N PHE A 138 -11.79 12.42 3.65
CA PHE A 138 -12.14 13.22 2.46
C PHE A 138 -13.13 14.37 2.75
N ALA A 139 -13.99 14.21 3.76
CA ALA A 139 -14.93 15.25 4.16
C ALA A 139 -14.31 16.33 5.07
N LEU A 140 -13.16 16.05 5.70
CA LEU A 140 -12.49 16.94 6.65
C LEU A 140 -11.51 17.92 5.98
N VAL A 141 -11.03 17.58 4.79
CA VAL A 141 -10.07 18.32 3.96
C VAL A 141 -10.79 19.28 3.00
#